data_AF-A0A927ICW1-F1
#
_entry.id   AF-A0A927ICW1-F1
#
_cell.length_a   1.000
_cell.length_b   1.000
_cell.length_c   1.000
_cell.angle_alpha   90.00
_cell.angle_beta   90.00
_cell.angle_gamma   90.00
#
_symmetry.space_group_name_H-M   'P 1'
#
loop_
_entity.id
_entity.type
_entity.pdbx_description
1 polymer ?
#
loop_
_entity_poly.entity_id
_entity_poly.type
_entity_poly.pdbx_seq_one_letter_code
_entity_poly.pdbx_strand_id
1 'polypeptide(L)'
;MLDPGRTLAIVCGADSWPSMEQFEDAAAFRTTADAVRAYLTGEHLRLPTEHLLWLFGEAGAQHHLDVIQDFLVKAFGGQSPRGAGWTVLFLYTGHGFFPPSSQEYCLALHDTRPPLTEETSLRASSLGRLLRAVAPDSDRVLILDSCFAAAAVPHMQGPLDEVVGRRVRTVVEEEPRSGPGSVAVLCAADRDTWAEMDGTLSWTTFGRSLVDVLTAGEADVAGALSLVDVCRVVGVLQREKGAPVPEVHAPTQKAGDLARVPLFPNPAGAASGVAGPGRRQPAPNIGPTRTDRAVAERIFDVLAVQPDRLVRKGVALSGRLVEKAARQGRVRAGEAVGAVAVPPGRLPGSYGYRMLVFTDRALYAVTKYGRLRCPYGELGRLRVTLTSEEQHAGHGRFVTGWLVNLRLGADDLVEYGFWGRAYAQRIHALLSAVQGAAEG
;
A
#
# COMPACT_ATOMS: atom_id res chain seq x y z
N MET A 1 -11.42 19.99 -3.05
CA MET A 1 -10.23 20.39 -2.28
C MET A 1 -10.61 20.37 -0.82
N LEU A 2 -9.69 20.04 0.07
CA LEU A 2 -9.88 20.20 1.51
C LEU A 2 -10.25 21.66 1.79
N ASP A 3 -11.36 21.84 2.51
CA ASP A 3 -11.80 23.14 2.99
C ASP A 3 -11.12 23.40 4.33
N PRO A 4 -10.25 24.42 4.46
CA PRO A 4 -9.54 24.69 5.71
C PRO A 4 -10.49 24.99 6.88
N GLY A 5 -11.68 25.55 6.60
CA GLY A 5 -12.72 25.80 7.59
C GLY A 5 -13.48 24.56 8.04
N ARG A 6 -13.30 23.41 7.36
CA ARG A 6 -13.97 22.13 7.65
C ARG A 6 -13.00 20.95 7.68
N THR A 7 -11.71 21.22 7.82
CA THR A 7 -10.67 20.19 7.96
C THR A 7 -10.10 20.31 9.36
N LEU A 8 -9.92 19.17 10.03
CA LEU A 8 -9.18 19.06 11.28
C LEU A 8 -7.97 18.17 11.02
N ALA A 9 -6.77 18.67 11.35
CA ALA A 9 -5.54 17.90 11.21
C ALA A 9 -5.03 17.43 12.57
N ILE A 10 -4.61 16.19 12.65
CA ILE A 10 -3.96 15.58 13.81
C ILE A 10 -2.60 15.08 13.34
N VAL A 11 -1.52 15.59 13.92
CA VAL A 11 -0.14 15.16 13.62
C VAL A 11 0.43 14.43 14.82
N CYS A 12 0.70 13.14 14.66
CA CYS A 12 1.28 12.26 15.67
C CYS A 12 2.63 11.73 15.19
N GLY A 13 3.46 11.24 16.11
CA GLY A 13 4.75 10.68 15.79
C GLY A 13 5.77 10.88 16.89
N ALA A 14 6.98 10.44 16.64
CA ALA A 14 8.13 10.71 17.49
C ALA A 14 9.41 10.66 16.64
N ASP A 15 10.45 11.35 17.12
CA ASP A 15 11.80 11.34 16.57
C ASP A 15 12.81 10.64 17.48
N SER A 16 12.38 10.23 18.68
CA SER A 16 13.19 9.46 19.61
C SER A 16 12.36 8.48 20.44
N TRP A 17 12.96 7.34 20.80
CA TRP A 17 12.36 6.28 21.61
C TRP A 17 13.35 5.79 22.68
N PRO A 18 13.56 6.57 23.77
CA PRO A 18 14.65 6.34 24.73
C PRO A 18 14.65 4.97 25.42
N SER A 19 13.53 4.26 25.38
CA SER A 19 13.35 2.94 26.01
C SER A 19 13.36 1.77 25.01
N MET A 20 13.58 2.02 23.71
CA MET A 20 13.53 1.00 22.65
C MET A 20 14.87 0.96 21.91
N GLU A 21 15.79 0.12 22.38
CA GLU A 21 17.14 0.01 21.80
C GLU A 21 17.14 -0.37 20.31
N GLN A 22 16.10 -1.05 19.84
CA GLN A 22 15.94 -1.46 18.45
C GLN A 22 15.40 -0.35 17.52
N PHE A 23 14.94 0.77 18.07
CA PHE A 23 14.45 1.89 17.28
C PHE A 23 15.53 2.97 17.21
N GLU A 24 15.97 3.24 15.99
CA GLU A 24 16.91 4.33 15.76
C GLU A 24 16.18 5.67 15.88
N ASP A 25 16.68 6.51 16.78
CA ASP A 25 16.33 7.92 16.86
C ASP A 25 16.81 8.62 15.58
N ALA A 26 15.96 9.48 15.00
CA ALA A 26 16.33 10.19 13.79
C ALA A 26 15.63 11.56 13.69
N ALA A 27 16.44 12.61 13.57
CA ALA A 27 15.98 13.98 13.33
C ALA A 27 15.08 14.09 12.09
N ALA A 28 15.31 13.22 11.10
CA ALA A 28 14.48 13.03 9.91
C ALA A 28 12.96 13.01 10.20
N PHE A 29 12.52 12.31 11.25
CA PHE A 29 11.10 12.24 11.59
C PHE A 29 10.53 13.59 12.01
N ARG A 30 11.28 14.34 12.85
CA ARG A 30 10.88 15.68 13.27
C ARG A 30 10.88 16.66 12.11
N THR A 31 11.92 16.63 11.27
CA THR A 31 12.00 17.47 10.08
C THR A 31 10.82 17.25 9.14
N THR A 32 10.45 15.99 8.88
CA THR A 32 9.24 15.66 8.10
C THR A 32 7.98 16.21 8.76
N ALA A 33 7.78 15.99 10.07
CA ALA A 33 6.59 16.45 10.78
C ALA A 33 6.47 17.99 10.79
N ASP A 34 7.59 18.71 11.01
CA ASP A 34 7.62 20.17 11.00
C ASP A 34 7.31 20.74 9.61
N ALA A 35 7.79 20.09 8.55
CA ALA A 35 7.49 20.48 7.19
C ALA A 35 6.03 20.23 6.80
N VAL A 36 5.46 19.11 7.24
CA VAL A 36 4.03 18.84 7.13
C VAL A 36 3.23 19.94 7.85
N ARG A 37 3.61 20.30 9.09
CA ARG A 37 2.96 21.40 9.81
C ARG A 37 3.02 22.70 9.02
N ALA A 38 4.19 23.06 8.50
CA ALA A 38 4.39 24.26 7.71
C ALA A 38 3.52 24.26 6.43
N TYR A 39 3.36 23.10 5.77
CA TYR A 39 2.45 22.97 4.64
C TYR A 39 0.97 23.16 5.04
N LEU A 40 0.55 22.54 6.17
CA LEU A 40 -0.83 22.60 6.65
C LEU A 40 -1.23 24.02 7.03
N THR A 41 -0.41 24.73 7.80
CA THR A 41 -0.75 26.07 8.32
C THR A 41 -0.27 27.22 7.43
N GLY A 42 0.65 26.94 6.50
CA GLY A 42 1.23 27.93 5.60
C GLY A 42 0.32 28.31 4.43
N GLU A 43 0.92 28.94 3.43
CA GLU A 43 0.18 29.55 2.32
C GLU A 43 -0.57 28.58 1.42
N HIS A 44 -0.19 27.29 1.45
CA HIS A 44 -0.76 26.24 0.62
C HIS A 44 -2.15 25.82 1.11
N LEU A 45 -2.24 25.22 2.31
CA LEU A 45 -3.51 24.72 2.84
C LEU A 45 -4.19 25.73 3.78
N ARG A 46 -3.45 26.63 4.43
CA ARG A 46 -3.99 27.71 5.29
C ARG A 46 -4.94 27.20 6.37
N LEU A 47 -4.64 26.05 6.95
CA LEU A 47 -5.41 25.47 8.05
C LEU A 47 -5.32 26.41 9.27
N PRO A 48 -6.46 26.80 9.89
CA PRO A 48 -6.43 27.55 11.13
C PRO A 48 -5.65 26.79 12.21
N THR A 49 -4.90 27.49 13.05
CA THR A 49 -4.08 26.86 14.09
C THR A 49 -4.94 26.06 15.07
N GLU A 50 -6.15 26.53 15.36
CA GLU A 50 -7.15 25.84 16.18
C GLU A 50 -7.71 24.56 15.55
N HIS A 51 -7.49 24.36 14.24
CA HIS A 51 -7.86 23.14 13.51
C HIS A 51 -6.68 22.16 13.38
N LEU A 52 -5.52 22.46 13.99
CA LEU A 52 -4.37 21.58 14.04
C LEU A 52 -4.11 21.12 15.48
N LEU A 53 -4.22 19.81 15.71
CA LEU A 53 -3.74 19.15 16.92
C LEU A 53 -2.34 18.57 16.67
N TRP A 54 -1.36 19.08 17.43
CA TRP A 54 0.04 18.65 17.35
C TRP A 54 0.38 17.75 18.55
N LEU A 55 0.63 16.47 18.29
CA LEU A 55 1.00 15.45 19.27
C LEU A 55 2.38 14.81 18.96
N PHE A 56 3.16 15.40 18.06
CA PHE A 56 4.46 14.84 17.67
C PHE A 56 5.48 15.00 18.81
N GLY A 57 6.05 13.89 19.25
CA GLY A 57 6.98 13.82 20.38
C GLY A 57 6.30 13.73 21.75
N GLU A 58 4.96 13.76 21.81
CA GLU A 58 4.22 13.61 23.06
C GLU A 58 4.18 12.14 23.51
N ALA A 59 4.19 11.93 24.83
CA ALA A 59 4.14 10.61 25.44
C ALA A 59 2.69 10.15 25.73
N GLY A 60 2.51 8.84 25.86
CA GLY A 60 1.30 8.22 26.39
C GLY A 60 0.24 7.95 25.33
N ALA A 61 0.10 6.69 24.93
CA ALA A 61 -0.91 6.27 23.96
C ALA A 61 -2.35 6.63 24.39
N GLN A 62 -2.69 6.43 25.67
CA GLN A 62 -3.99 6.82 26.20
C GLN A 62 -4.19 8.34 26.18
N HIS A 63 -3.15 9.11 26.54
CA HIS A 63 -3.20 10.56 26.48
C HIS A 63 -3.47 11.06 25.06
N HIS A 64 -2.82 10.49 24.04
CA HIS A 64 -3.12 10.81 22.63
C HIS A 64 -4.58 10.56 22.28
N LEU A 65 -5.15 9.41 22.66
CA LEU A 65 -6.55 9.08 22.38
C LEU A 65 -7.51 10.04 23.07
N ASP A 66 -7.25 10.38 24.34
CA ASP A 66 -8.09 11.32 25.10
C ASP A 66 -8.05 12.73 24.50
N VAL A 67 -6.86 13.23 24.16
CA VAL A 67 -6.71 14.58 23.55
C VAL A 67 -7.31 14.62 22.14
N ILE A 68 -7.17 13.56 21.34
CA ILE A 68 -7.83 13.47 20.04
C ILE A 68 -9.35 13.50 20.19
N GLN A 69 -9.89 12.77 21.18
CA GLN A 69 -11.33 12.79 21.46
C GLN A 69 -11.81 14.20 21.77
N ASP A 70 -11.18 14.85 22.74
CA ASP A 70 -11.58 16.18 23.21
C ASP A 70 -11.44 17.22 22.10
N PHE A 71 -10.38 17.14 21.30
CA PHE A 71 -10.15 18.00 20.15
C PHE A 71 -11.28 17.89 19.12
N LEU A 72 -11.65 16.67 18.72
CA LEU A 72 -12.71 16.43 17.74
C LEU A 72 -14.08 16.85 18.28
N VAL A 73 -14.41 16.49 19.52
CA VAL A 73 -15.68 16.88 20.17
C VAL A 73 -15.81 18.39 20.25
N LYS A 74 -14.75 19.08 20.68
CA LYS A 74 -14.72 20.54 20.78
C LYS A 74 -14.89 21.19 19.40
N ALA A 75 -14.19 20.69 18.38
CA ALA A 75 -14.19 21.29 17.05
C ALA A 75 -15.53 21.13 16.33
N PHE A 76 -16.21 19.98 16.45
CA PHE A 76 -17.52 19.78 15.83
C PHE A 76 -18.61 20.66 16.45
N GLY A 77 -18.45 21.02 17.73
CA GLY A 77 -19.41 21.81 18.48
C GLY A 77 -20.83 21.23 18.43
N GLY A 78 -21.83 22.07 18.70
CA GLY A 78 -23.24 21.69 18.59
C GLY A 78 -23.82 21.73 17.16
N GLN A 79 -23.06 22.25 16.19
CA GLN A 79 -23.57 22.55 14.83
C GLN A 79 -23.29 21.43 13.82
N SER A 80 -22.29 20.59 14.05
CA SER A 80 -22.00 19.42 13.22
C SER A 80 -21.87 18.18 14.09
N PRO A 81 -22.93 17.80 14.83
CA PRO A 81 -22.89 16.62 15.68
C PRO A 81 -22.40 15.43 14.84
N ARG A 82 -21.43 14.68 15.38
CA ARG A 82 -20.84 13.49 14.75
C ARG A 82 -19.92 13.74 13.54
N GLY A 83 -19.58 15.00 13.24
CA GLY A 83 -18.57 15.36 12.25
C GLY A 83 -19.05 15.40 10.79
N ALA A 84 -20.36 15.45 10.55
CA ALA A 84 -20.91 15.51 9.19
C ALA A 84 -20.39 16.75 8.43
N GLY A 85 -19.86 16.52 7.22
CA GLY A 85 -19.29 17.58 6.38
C GLY A 85 -17.90 18.06 6.79
N TRP A 86 -17.31 17.45 7.82
CA TRP A 86 -15.91 17.66 8.21
C TRP A 86 -15.01 16.59 7.63
N THR A 87 -13.75 16.96 7.38
CA THR A 87 -12.66 16.04 7.08
C THR A 87 -11.67 15.97 8.23
N VAL A 88 -11.41 14.77 8.74
CA VAL A 88 -10.34 14.51 9.71
C VAL A 88 -9.12 13.99 8.95
N LEU A 89 -8.05 14.77 8.95
CA LEU A 89 -6.75 14.42 8.37
C LEU A 89 -5.81 13.97 9.50
N PHE A 90 -5.49 12.68 9.54
CA PHE A 90 -4.53 12.14 10.51
C PHE A 90 -3.20 11.85 9.81
N LEU A 91 -2.11 12.42 10.31
CA LEU A 91 -0.76 12.16 9.82
C LEU A 91 0.08 11.54 10.94
N TYR A 92 0.79 10.47 10.59
CA TYR A 92 1.75 9.84 11.49
C TYR A 92 3.13 9.77 10.83
N THR A 93 4.18 10.07 11.59
CA THR A 93 5.58 9.96 11.18
C THR A 93 6.40 9.31 12.29
N GLY A 94 7.01 8.16 12.02
CA GLY A 94 7.80 7.41 13.01
C GLY A 94 7.84 5.91 12.73
N HIS A 95 8.17 5.12 13.75
CA HIS A 95 8.24 3.65 13.63
C HIS A 95 6.86 2.98 13.69
N GLY A 96 6.59 2.15 12.69
CA GLY A 96 5.46 1.22 12.66
C GLY A 96 5.94 -0.21 12.86
N PHE A 97 5.26 -0.99 13.70
CA PHE A 97 5.71 -2.34 14.03
C PHE A 97 4.57 -3.25 14.50
N PHE A 98 4.90 -4.54 14.61
CA PHE A 98 4.03 -5.56 15.22
C PHE A 98 4.70 -6.06 16.51
N PRO A 99 4.06 -5.89 17.69
CA PRO A 99 4.57 -6.46 18.93
C PRO A 99 4.69 -7.99 18.82
N PRO A 100 5.70 -8.64 19.42
CA PRO A 100 5.83 -10.10 19.38
C PRO A 100 4.63 -10.84 19.98
N SER A 101 3.92 -10.20 20.91
CA SER A 101 2.76 -10.74 21.63
C SER A 101 1.46 -10.72 20.82
N SER A 102 1.38 -9.94 19.75
CA SER A 102 0.14 -9.73 19.01
C SER A 102 0.36 -9.62 17.50
N GLN A 103 -0.73 -9.60 16.75
CA GLN A 103 -0.71 -9.29 15.31
C GLN A 103 -1.27 -7.87 15.07
N GLU A 104 -1.35 -7.06 16.12
CA GLU A 104 -1.85 -5.69 16.00
C GLU A 104 -0.76 -4.76 15.49
N TYR A 105 -1.09 -3.99 14.46
CA TYR A 105 -0.21 -2.96 13.96
C TYR A 105 -0.20 -1.76 14.93
N CYS A 106 0.98 -1.42 15.42
CA CYS A 106 1.23 -0.38 16.40
C CYS A 106 2.09 0.74 15.81
N LEU A 107 1.78 1.96 16.19
CA LEU A 107 2.54 3.16 15.89
C LEU A 107 3.32 3.55 17.16
N ALA A 108 4.64 3.54 17.08
CA ALA A 108 5.50 3.85 18.22
C ALA A 108 5.36 5.34 18.60
N LEU A 109 5.26 5.62 19.88
CA LEU A 109 5.27 6.96 20.48
C LEU A 109 6.54 7.16 21.29
N HIS A 110 6.83 8.39 21.71
CA HIS A 110 8.08 8.73 22.38
C HIS A 110 8.39 7.84 23.61
N ASP A 111 7.36 7.46 24.38
CA ASP A 111 7.47 6.62 25.57
C ASP A 111 7.16 5.14 25.35
N THR A 112 7.08 4.68 24.10
CA THR A 112 6.97 3.26 23.78
C THR A 112 8.15 2.51 24.40
N ARG A 113 7.88 1.47 25.18
CA ARG A 113 8.91 0.76 25.97
C ARG A 113 8.58 -0.71 26.24
N PRO A 114 9.57 -1.60 26.31
CA PRO A 114 9.37 -2.94 26.84
C PRO A 114 9.14 -2.94 28.36
N PRO A 115 8.50 -3.98 28.93
CA PRO A 115 7.79 -5.06 28.21
C PRO A 115 6.40 -4.62 27.72
N LEU A 116 5.98 -3.39 28.02
CA LEU A 116 4.65 -2.84 27.74
C LEU A 116 4.55 -2.20 26.34
N THR A 117 5.24 -2.79 25.36
CA THR A 117 5.45 -2.15 24.05
C THR A 117 4.11 -1.89 23.35
N GLU A 118 3.13 -2.78 23.51
CA GLU A 118 1.81 -2.67 22.90
C GLU A 118 0.89 -1.67 23.63
N GLU A 119 1.00 -1.55 24.96
CA GLU A 119 0.22 -0.63 25.80
C GLU A 119 0.74 0.80 25.73
N THR A 120 2.04 0.97 25.49
CA THR A 120 2.72 2.27 25.38
C THR A 120 2.85 2.74 23.92
N SER A 121 2.19 2.05 22.99
CA SER A 121 2.11 2.43 21.57
C SER A 121 0.69 2.78 21.17
N LEU A 122 0.54 3.60 20.13
CA LEU A 122 -0.77 3.90 19.56
C LEU A 122 -1.18 2.76 18.62
N ARG A 123 -2.13 1.93 19.07
CA ARG A 123 -2.69 0.85 18.24
C ARG A 123 -3.59 1.44 17.14
N ALA A 124 -3.40 0.98 15.90
CA ALA A 124 -4.26 1.41 14.79
C ALA A 124 -5.74 1.04 15.02
N SER A 125 -5.99 -0.08 15.68
CA SER A 125 -7.33 -0.55 16.08
C SER A 125 -8.04 0.44 17.02
N SER A 126 -7.34 0.91 18.06
CA SER A 126 -7.84 1.88 19.04
C SER A 126 -8.15 3.22 18.39
N LEU A 127 -7.23 3.74 17.57
CA LEU A 127 -7.44 4.98 16.81
C LEU A 127 -8.66 4.86 15.87
N GLY A 128 -8.75 3.77 15.10
CA GLY A 128 -9.88 3.55 14.20
C GLY A 128 -11.22 3.45 14.94
N ARG A 129 -11.24 2.82 16.12
CA ARG A 129 -12.43 2.75 16.98
C ARG A 129 -12.82 4.12 17.51
N LEU A 130 -11.85 4.90 17.99
CA LEU A 130 -12.07 6.26 18.48
C LEU A 130 -12.67 7.15 17.39
N LEU A 131 -12.06 7.20 16.21
CA LEU A 131 -12.56 8.01 15.09
C LEU A 131 -13.98 7.64 14.67
N ARG A 132 -14.33 6.34 14.72
CA ARG A 132 -15.71 5.90 14.46
C ARG A 132 -16.69 6.29 15.57
N ALA A 133 -16.24 6.30 16.82
CA ALA A 133 -17.10 6.67 17.94
C ALA A 133 -17.38 8.18 17.97
N VAL A 134 -16.34 9.00 17.75
CA VAL A 134 -16.39 10.45 17.95
C VAL A 134 -16.80 11.20 16.68
N ALA A 135 -16.38 10.72 15.51
CA ALA A 135 -16.58 11.38 14.22
C ALA A 135 -17.14 10.43 13.14
N PRO A 136 -18.21 9.65 13.42
CA PRO A 136 -18.67 8.60 12.51
C PRO A 136 -19.06 9.12 11.14
N ASP A 137 -19.53 10.36 11.04
CA ASP A 137 -20.07 10.94 9.81
C ASP A 137 -19.04 11.84 9.09
N SER A 138 -17.80 11.89 9.59
CA SER A 138 -16.68 12.61 8.97
C SER A 138 -15.98 11.80 7.88
N ASP A 139 -15.51 12.49 6.84
CA ASP A 139 -14.53 11.92 5.93
C ASP A 139 -13.15 11.86 6.60
N ARG A 140 -12.42 10.77 6.42
CA ARG A 140 -11.17 10.51 7.13
C ARG A 140 -10.05 10.19 6.16
N VAL A 141 -9.03 11.03 6.16
CA VAL A 141 -7.82 10.84 5.36
C VAL A 141 -6.67 10.55 6.31
N LEU A 142 -6.01 9.41 6.12
CA LEU A 142 -4.87 9.01 6.93
C LEU A 142 -3.62 8.99 6.05
N ILE A 143 -2.53 9.57 6.53
CA ILE A 143 -1.22 9.51 5.88
C ILE A 143 -0.23 8.92 6.89
N LEU A 144 0.33 7.76 6.57
CA LEU A 144 1.17 6.98 7.47
C LEU A 144 2.59 6.86 6.91
N ASP A 145 3.49 7.69 7.43
CA ASP A 145 4.93 7.65 7.17
C ASP A 145 5.63 6.74 8.17
N SER A 146 5.50 5.43 7.95
CA SER A 146 6.02 4.37 8.81
C SER A 146 6.18 3.04 8.06
N CYS A 147 7.03 2.16 8.58
CA CYS A 147 7.18 0.79 8.09
C CYS A 147 5.87 0.01 8.22
N PHE A 148 5.58 -0.88 7.28
CA PHE A 148 4.38 -1.74 7.31
C PHE A 148 3.04 -1.00 7.36
N ALA A 149 2.99 0.29 7.02
CA ALA A 149 1.84 1.16 7.19
C ALA A 149 0.52 0.61 6.59
N ALA A 150 0.58 -0.14 5.49
CA ALA A 150 -0.62 -0.76 4.89
C ALA A 150 -1.31 -1.78 5.81
N ALA A 151 -0.65 -2.25 6.87
CA ALA A 151 -1.25 -3.10 7.90
C ALA A 151 -2.31 -2.39 8.76
N ALA A 152 -2.32 -1.05 8.79
CA ALA A 152 -3.36 -0.28 9.49
C ALA A 152 -4.74 -0.36 8.79
N VAL A 153 -4.77 -0.61 7.48
CA VAL A 153 -5.96 -0.47 6.63
C VAL A 153 -7.17 -1.30 7.12
N PRO A 154 -7.02 -2.59 7.49
CA PRO A 154 -8.15 -3.39 7.98
C PRO A 154 -8.84 -2.78 9.21
N HIS A 155 -8.07 -2.16 10.10
CA HIS A 155 -8.59 -1.54 11.32
C HIS A 155 -9.43 -0.28 11.07
N MET A 156 -9.30 0.30 9.87
CA MET A 156 -10.02 1.49 9.45
C MET A 156 -11.35 1.18 8.75
N GLN A 157 -11.57 -0.06 8.27
CA GLN A 157 -12.81 -0.42 7.54
C GLN A 157 -14.03 -0.63 8.44
N GLY A 158 -13.89 -0.46 9.76
CA GLY A 158 -14.91 -0.86 10.74
C GLY A 158 -14.76 -2.33 11.15
N PRO A 159 -15.58 -2.84 12.09
CA PRO A 159 -15.44 -4.19 12.59
C PRO A 159 -15.72 -5.22 11.48
N LEU A 160 -14.67 -5.77 10.88
CA LEU A 160 -14.73 -7.06 10.18
C LEU A 160 -15.01 -8.20 11.19
N ASP A 161 -14.63 -7.99 12.45
CA ASP A 161 -14.65 -8.98 13.52
C ASP A 161 -16.07 -9.33 13.98
N GLU A 162 -17.06 -8.44 13.78
CA GLU A 162 -18.46 -8.76 14.06
C GLU A 162 -19.11 -9.64 12.98
N VAL A 163 -18.60 -9.65 11.75
CA VAL A 163 -19.17 -10.46 10.65
C VAL A 163 -18.64 -11.89 10.66
N VAL A 164 -17.43 -12.12 11.20
CA VAL A 164 -16.89 -13.47 11.38
C VAL A 164 -17.36 -14.10 12.72
N GLY A 165 -17.69 -13.28 13.73
CA GLY A 165 -18.19 -13.72 15.04
C GLY A 165 -19.71 -13.81 15.20
N ARG A 166 -20.54 -13.07 14.44
CA ARG A 166 -22.02 -13.12 14.58
C ARG A 166 -22.64 -14.22 13.73
N ARG A 167 -22.42 -15.46 14.15
CA ARG A 167 -23.35 -16.58 13.96
C ARG A 167 -24.25 -16.82 15.18
N VAL A 168 -24.37 -15.84 16.08
CA VAL A 168 -25.28 -15.92 17.24
C VAL A 168 -26.16 -14.67 17.27
N ARG A 169 -27.47 -14.93 17.19
CA ARG A 169 -28.58 -13.99 17.32
C ARG A 169 -28.49 -13.21 18.64
N THR A 170 -28.66 -11.88 18.58
CA THR A 170 -29.64 -11.18 19.42
C THR A 170 -30.05 -9.86 18.75
N VAL A 171 -31.35 -9.59 18.82
CA VAL A 171 -32.04 -8.35 18.47
C VAL A 171 -31.41 -7.19 19.24
N VAL A 172 -30.89 -6.18 18.53
CA VAL A 172 -30.71 -4.82 19.03
C VAL A 172 -31.37 -3.92 17.99
N GLU A 173 -32.28 -3.10 18.49
CA GLU A 173 -33.14 -2.19 17.74
C GLU A 173 -32.32 -1.30 16.80
N GLU A 174 -32.84 -1.16 15.58
CA GLU A 174 -32.19 -0.44 14.49
C GLU A 174 -32.16 1.07 14.80
N GLU A 175 -31.03 1.55 15.32
CA GLU A 175 -30.70 2.98 15.25
C GLU A 175 -30.63 3.42 13.78
N PRO A 176 -31.10 4.65 13.46
CA PRO A 176 -31.12 5.16 12.10
C PRO A 176 -29.71 5.19 11.50
N ARG A 177 -29.57 4.51 10.35
CA ARG A 177 -28.36 4.35 9.56
C ARG A 177 -27.94 5.67 8.88
N SER A 178 -27.58 6.70 9.65
CA SER A 178 -26.71 7.77 9.16
C SER A 178 -25.39 7.11 8.74
N GLY A 179 -25.13 7.08 7.43
CA GLY A 179 -24.04 6.28 6.86
C GLY A 179 -22.67 6.80 7.31
N PRO A 180 -21.72 5.94 7.72
CA PRO A 180 -20.41 6.38 8.17
C PRO A 180 -19.62 7.04 7.03
N GLY A 181 -18.91 8.12 7.34
CA GLY A 181 -18.11 8.88 6.39
C GLY A 181 -16.98 8.05 5.76
N SER A 182 -16.47 8.52 4.62
CA SER A 182 -15.53 7.77 3.80
C SER A 182 -14.14 7.75 4.42
N VAL A 183 -13.32 6.75 4.06
CA VAL A 183 -11.96 6.61 4.58
C VAL A 183 -11.00 6.36 3.43
N ALA A 184 -9.92 7.14 3.40
CA ALA A 184 -8.78 6.95 2.51
C ALA A 184 -7.48 6.92 3.33
N VAL A 185 -6.54 6.05 2.96
CA VAL A 185 -5.27 5.85 3.66
C VAL A 185 -4.15 5.86 2.62
N LEU A 186 -3.14 6.71 2.83
CA LEU A 186 -1.88 6.71 2.09
C LEU A 186 -0.78 6.17 2.99
N CYS A 187 -0.13 5.10 2.55
CA CYS A 187 0.91 4.39 3.30
C CYS A 187 2.25 4.57 2.61
N ALA A 188 3.29 4.94 3.36
CA ALA A 188 4.65 5.11 2.83
C ALA A 188 5.25 3.82 2.27
N ALA A 189 4.90 2.69 2.88
CA ALA A 189 5.31 1.35 2.47
C ALA A 189 4.12 0.39 2.47
N ASP A 190 4.27 -0.70 1.73
CA ASP A 190 3.34 -1.84 1.83
C ASP A 190 3.46 -2.54 3.19
N ARG A 191 2.64 -3.56 3.40
CA ARG A 191 2.56 -4.29 4.68
C ARG A 191 3.77 -5.19 4.98
N ASP A 192 4.62 -5.42 3.99
CA ASP A 192 5.70 -6.43 4.02
C ASP A 192 7.11 -5.76 3.85
N THR A 193 7.15 -4.42 3.71
CA THR A 193 8.36 -3.63 3.39
C THR A 193 8.65 -2.57 4.45
N TRP A 194 9.94 -2.33 4.69
CA TRP A 194 10.46 -1.36 5.65
C TRP A 194 10.62 0.00 4.96
N ALA A 195 10.32 1.09 5.66
CA ALA A 195 10.57 2.44 5.16
C ALA A 195 12.07 2.78 5.29
N GLU A 196 12.61 3.50 4.30
CA GLU A 196 14.02 3.92 4.27
C GLU A 196 14.17 5.41 4.62
N MET A 197 15.21 5.75 5.38
CA MET A 197 15.64 7.13 5.59
C MET A 197 16.49 7.59 4.40
N ASP A 198 16.49 8.90 4.12
CA ASP A 198 17.42 9.40 3.11
C ASP A 198 18.87 9.23 3.61
N GLY A 199 19.81 9.01 2.70
CA GLY A 199 21.22 8.83 3.06
C GLY A 199 21.87 10.05 3.75
N THR A 200 21.13 11.15 3.90
CA THR A 200 21.57 12.36 4.62
C THR A 200 20.99 12.46 6.04
N LEU A 201 20.13 11.50 6.44
CA LEU A 201 19.40 11.44 7.71
C LEU A 201 18.61 12.70 8.07
N SER A 202 18.32 13.56 7.08
CA SER A 202 17.65 14.84 7.31
C SER A 202 16.15 14.76 7.07
N TRP A 203 15.68 13.77 6.30
CA TRP A 203 14.27 13.49 6.08
C TRP A 203 13.99 12.00 5.98
N THR A 204 12.72 11.63 6.23
CA THR A 204 12.21 10.36 5.73
C THR A 204 12.09 10.43 4.21
N THR A 205 12.46 9.37 3.49
CA THR A 205 12.45 9.41 2.01
C THR A 205 11.04 9.63 1.46
N PHE A 206 10.04 9.01 2.11
CA PHE A 206 8.63 9.23 1.79
C PHE A 206 8.18 10.64 2.18
N GLY A 207 8.44 11.09 3.41
CA GLY A 207 8.02 12.41 3.89
C GLY A 207 8.57 13.55 3.06
N ARG A 208 9.85 13.47 2.65
CA ARG A 208 10.44 14.45 1.73
C ARG A 208 9.69 14.48 0.40
N SER A 209 9.52 13.32 -0.22
CA SER A 209 8.86 13.21 -1.52
C SER A 209 7.39 13.66 -1.44
N LEU A 210 6.70 13.37 -0.32
CA LEU A 210 5.34 13.84 -0.06
C LEU A 210 5.27 15.36 0.03
N VAL A 211 6.14 16.00 0.83
CA VAL A 211 6.18 17.46 0.97
C VAL A 211 6.54 18.13 -0.34
N ASP A 212 7.51 17.61 -1.09
CA ASP A 212 7.89 18.13 -2.41
C ASP A 212 6.68 18.13 -3.36
N VAL A 213 5.92 17.02 -3.41
CA VAL A 213 4.71 16.92 -4.26
C VAL A 213 3.60 17.86 -3.80
N LEU A 214 3.34 17.97 -2.49
CA LEU A 214 2.28 18.82 -1.96
C LEU A 214 2.58 20.32 -2.15
N THR A 215 3.85 20.72 -2.10
CA THR A 215 4.27 22.13 -2.22
C THR A 215 4.50 22.56 -3.65
N ALA A 216 5.13 21.73 -4.50
CA ALA A 216 5.38 22.05 -5.90
C ALA A 216 4.17 21.76 -6.79
N GLY A 217 3.41 20.70 -6.48
CA GLY A 217 2.33 20.21 -7.31
C GLY A 217 2.80 19.27 -8.44
N GLU A 218 1.89 18.99 -9.37
CA GLU A 218 2.13 18.17 -10.56
C GLU A 218 1.54 18.87 -11.79
N ALA A 219 2.39 19.18 -12.77
CA ALA A 219 2.03 19.96 -13.96
C ALA A 219 1.04 19.20 -14.86
N ASP A 220 1.14 17.87 -14.88
CA ASP A 220 0.28 16.99 -15.69
C ASP A 220 -1.11 16.77 -15.08
N VAL A 221 -1.36 17.25 -13.85
CA VAL A 221 -2.66 17.15 -13.19
C VAL A 221 -3.31 18.53 -13.19
N ALA A 222 -4.46 18.66 -13.84
CA ALA A 222 -5.21 19.90 -13.81
C ALA A 222 -5.96 20.06 -12.48
N GLY A 223 -5.84 21.22 -11.85
CA GLY A 223 -6.50 21.51 -10.57
C GLY A 223 -5.93 20.71 -9.41
N ALA A 224 -6.68 20.65 -8.29
CA ALA A 224 -6.26 20.02 -7.04
C ALA A 224 -5.88 18.53 -7.18
N LEU A 225 -4.87 18.08 -6.42
CA LEU A 225 -4.41 16.70 -6.37
C LEU A 225 -5.33 15.83 -5.52
N SER A 226 -5.65 14.64 -6.01
CA SER A 226 -6.23 13.57 -5.19
C SER A 226 -5.15 12.78 -4.44
N LEU A 227 -5.56 11.92 -3.50
CA LEU A 227 -4.63 11.03 -2.79
C LEU A 227 -3.99 10.02 -3.77
N VAL A 228 -4.72 9.60 -4.81
CA VAL A 228 -4.21 8.77 -5.91
C VAL A 228 -3.13 9.52 -6.71
N ASP A 229 -3.33 10.81 -7.00
CA ASP A 229 -2.33 11.61 -7.71
C ASP A 229 -1.07 11.77 -6.89
N VAL A 230 -1.21 12.14 -5.61
CA VAL A 230 -0.07 12.23 -4.67
C VAL A 230 0.68 10.90 -4.60
N CYS A 231 -0.03 9.77 -4.40
CA CYS A 231 0.57 8.44 -4.36
C CYS A 231 1.35 8.11 -5.63
N ARG A 232 0.79 8.44 -6.81
CA ARG A 232 1.44 8.19 -8.11
C ARG A 232 2.74 8.97 -8.23
N VAL A 233 2.71 10.27 -7.97
CA VAL A 233 3.88 11.16 -8.15
C VAL A 233 4.97 10.83 -7.12
N VAL A 234 4.59 10.69 -5.85
CA VAL A 234 5.52 10.23 -4.80
C VAL A 234 6.12 8.88 -5.17
N GLY A 235 5.33 7.95 -5.72
CA GLY A 235 5.83 6.64 -6.14
C GLY A 235 6.81 6.68 -7.32
N VAL A 236 6.79 7.70 -8.17
CA VAL A 236 7.84 7.91 -9.19
C VAL A 236 9.13 8.33 -8.50
N LEU A 237 9.07 9.36 -7.64
CA LEU A 237 10.23 9.87 -6.89
C LEU A 237 10.87 8.80 -6.01
N GLN A 238 10.07 7.94 -5.38
CA GLN A 238 10.57 6.84 -4.55
C GLN A 238 11.32 5.80 -5.39
N ARG A 239 10.78 5.42 -6.57
CA ARG A 239 11.45 4.45 -7.46
C ARG A 239 12.81 4.94 -7.93
N GLU A 240 12.92 6.22 -8.26
CA GLU A 240 14.20 6.83 -8.68
C GLU A 240 15.26 6.77 -7.57
N LYS A 241 14.82 6.81 -6.31
CA LYS A 241 15.67 6.69 -5.12
C LYS A 241 15.92 5.25 -4.67
N GLY A 242 15.29 4.25 -5.33
CA GLY A 242 15.31 2.86 -4.88
C GLY A 242 14.49 2.58 -3.63
N ALA A 243 13.65 3.54 -3.20
CA ALA A 243 12.88 3.48 -1.97
C ALA A 243 11.51 2.80 -2.16
N PRO A 244 10.84 2.39 -1.06
CA PRO A 244 9.50 1.79 -1.12
C PRO A 244 8.48 2.68 -1.83
N VAL A 245 7.70 2.05 -2.71
CA VAL A 245 6.60 2.72 -3.44
C VAL A 245 5.39 2.80 -2.51
N PRO A 246 4.79 3.99 -2.31
CA PRO A 246 3.64 4.15 -1.45
C PRO A 246 2.40 3.47 -2.03
N GLU A 247 1.45 3.17 -1.15
CA GLU A 247 0.16 2.60 -1.53
C GLU A 247 -0.99 3.47 -1.04
N VAL A 248 -2.05 3.55 -1.84
CA VAL A 248 -3.30 4.19 -1.47
C VAL A 248 -4.41 3.17 -1.33
N HIS A 249 -5.17 3.27 -0.24
CA HIS A 249 -6.27 2.38 0.10
C HIS A 249 -7.51 3.20 0.40
N ALA A 250 -8.67 2.73 -0.02
CA ALA A 250 -9.97 3.38 0.24
C ALA A 250 -10.91 2.38 0.92
N PRO A 251 -10.68 2.08 2.21
CA PRO A 251 -11.37 0.99 2.89
C PRO A 251 -12.87 1.18 3.06
N THR A 252 -13.35 2.42 3.07
CA THR A 252 -14.78 2.78 3.21
C THR A 252 -15.12 3.83 2.16
N GLN A 253 -16.03 3.52 1.24
CA GLN A 253 -16.36 4.37 0.09
C GLN A 253 -17.85 4.74 0.03
N LYS A 254 -18.51 4.88 1.19
CA LYS A 254 -19.97 5.05 1.24
C LYS A 254 -20.46 6.35 0.59
N ALA A 255 -19.67 7.42 0.65
CA ALA A 255 -19.95 8.69 -0.04
C ALA A 255 -19.12 8.85 -1.34
N GLY A 256 -18.48 7.77 -1.81
CA GLY A 256 -17.58 7.78 -2.96
C GLY A 256 -16.15 7.39 -2.59
N ASP A 257 -15.30 7.28 -3.62
CA ASP A 257 -13.89 6.96 -3.44
C ASP A 257 -13.11 8.20 -2.99
N LEU A 258 -13.01 8.39 -1.68
CA LEU A 258 -12.32 9.55 -1.09
C LEU A 258 -10.86 9.67 -1.56
N ALA A 259 -10.20 8.57 -1.93
CA ALA A 259 -8.84 8.61 -2.45
C ALA A 259 -8.71 9.31 -3.82
N ARG A 260 -9.81 9.40 -4.58
CA ARG A 260 -9.88 10.05 -5.91
C ARG A 260 -10.46 11.47 -5.86
N VAL A 261 -10.99 11.88 -4.73
CA VAL A 261 -11.48 13.25 -4.56
C VAL A 261 -10.29 14.21 -4.63
N PRO A 262 -10.38 15.36 -5.31
CA PRO A 262 -9.33 16.38 -5.26
C PRO A 262 -9.25 16.94 -3.83
N LEU A 263 -8.17 16.67 -3.11
CA LEU A 263 -7.98 17.01 -1.71
C LEU A 263 -6.97 18.15 -1.54
N PHE A 264 -5.84 18.10 -2.21
CA PHE A 264 -4.73 19.01 -1.96
C PHE A 264 -4.63 20.07 -3.06
N PRO A 265 -4.28 21.33 -2.74
CA PRO A 265 -3.90 22.32 -3.75
C PRO A 265 -2.84 21.78 -4.72
N ASN A 266 -2.85 22.26 -5.96
CA ASN A 266 -1.84 21.91 -6.96
C ASN A 266 -1.27 23.19 -7.59
N PRO A 267 -0.17 23.73 -7.05
CA PRO A 267 0.42 24.96 -7.56
C PRO A 267 0.85 24.86 -9.03
N ALA A 268 1.48 23.75 -9.43
CA ALA A 268 1.89 23.53 -10.83
C ALA A 268 0.70 23.38 -11.80
N GLY A 269 -0.40 22.77 -11.36
CA GLY A 269 -1.60 22.57 -12.20
C GLY A 269 -2.39 23.85 -12.49
N ALA A 270 -2.25 24.89 -11.65
CA ALA A 270 -2.92 26.18 -11.84
C ALA A 270 -2.34 27.00 -13.00
N ALA A 271 -1.03 26.86 -13.26
CA ALA A 271 -0.34 27.56 -14.35
C ALA A 271 -0.77 27.06 -15.74
N SER A 272 -1.20 25.79 -15.84
CA SER A 272 -1.64 25.15 -17.09
C SER A 272 -3.08 25.52 -17.51
N GLY A 273 -3.76 26.40 -16.75
CA GLY A 273 -5.17 26.77 -16.92
C GLY A 273 -5.53 27.61 -18.16
N VAL A 274 -4.61 27.84 -19.09
CA VAL A 274 -4.86 28.57 -20.35
C VAL A 274 -4.60 27.67 -21.58
N ALA A 275 -5.34 26.57 -21.70
CA ALA A 275 -5.75 25.93 -22.96
C ALA A 275 -6.67 24.73 -22.65
N GLY A 276 -7.85 24.68 -23.27
CA GLY A 276 -8.90 23.70 -22.98
C GLY A 276 -8.51 22.22 -23.19
N PRO A 277 -9.33 21.27 -22.68
CA PRO A 277 -8.92 19.89 -22.52
C PRO A 277 -9.00 19.10 -23.83
N GLY A 278 -7.84 18.83 -24.41
CA GLY A 278 -7.64 17.68 -25.26
C GLY A 278 -7.70 16.41 -24.41
N ARG A 279 -8.87 15.80 -24.30
CA ARG A 279 -9.08 14.49 -23.68
C ARG A 279 -8.17 13.47 -24.38
N ARG A 280 -7.05 13.07 -23.76
CA ARG A 280 -6.20 11.99 -24.29
C ARG A 280 -7.07 10.75 -24.48
N GLN A 281 -7.21 10.30 -25.73
CA GLN A 281 -7.86 9.04 -26.04
C GLN A 281 -7.12 7.91 -25.31
N PRO A 282 -7.84 6.96 -24.66
CA PRO A 282 -7.20 5.74 -24.19
C PRO A 282 -6.57 5.02 -25.38
N ALA A 283 -5.38 4.45 -25.18
CA ALA A 283 -4.69 3.67 -26.20
C ALA A 283 -5.68 2.66 -26.84
N PRO A 284 -5.62 2.47 -28.18
CA PRO A 284 -6.55 1.59 -28.87
C PRO A 284 -6.55 0.22 -28.21
N ASN A 285 -7.74 -0.26 -27.87
CA ASN A 285 -7.98 -1.60 -27.35
C ASN A 285 -7.77 -2.59 -28.51
N ILE A 286 -6.50 -2.88 -28.83
CA ILE A 286 -6.14 -3.92 -29.80
C ILE A 286 -6.54 -5.25 -29.16
N GLY A 287 -7.58 -5.88 -29.71
CA GLY A 287 -7.95 -7.25 -29.33
C GLY A 287 -6.79 -8.22 -29.54
N PRO A 288 -6.80 -9.40 -28.90
CA PRO A 288 -5.76 -10.40 -29.11
C PRO A 288 -5.74 -10.74 -30.60
N THR A 289 -4.56 -10.71 -31.20
CA THR A 289 -4.43 -11.14 -32.58
C THR A 289 -4.74 -12.63 -32.67
N ARG A 290 -5.16 -13.12 -33.84
CA ARG A 290 -5.37 -14.57 -34.07
C ARG A 290 -4.12 -15.39 -33.69
N THR A 291 -2.94 -14.78 -33.80
CA THR A 291 -1.64 -15.34 -33.43
C THR A 291 -1.48 -15.50 -31.92
N ASP A 292 -1.89 -14.52 -31.10
CA ASP A 292 -1.77 -14.57 -29.64
C ASP A 292 -2.56 -15.73 -29.04
N ARG A 293 -3.73 -16.02 -29.60
CA ARG A 293 -4.59 -17.12 -29.15
C ARG A 293 -3.98 -18.49 -29.42
N ALA A 294 -3.39 -18.70 -30.59
CA ALA A 294 -2.74 -19.97 -30.93
C ALA A 294 -1.49 -20.22 -30.07
N VAL A 295 -0.71 -19.16 -29.78
CA VAL A 295 0.41 -19.22 -28.84
C VAL A 295 -0.08 -19.56 -27.44
N ALA A 296 -1.15 -18.91 -26.96
CA ALA A 296 -1.75 -19.21 -25.67
C ALA A 296 -2.18 -20.68 -25.55
N GLU A 297 -2.85 -21.22 -26.57
CA GLU A 297 -3.28 -22.63 -26.60
C GLU A 297 -2.07 -23.58 -26.45
N ARG A 298 -0.97 -23.35 -27.19
CA ARG A 298 0.27 -24.14 -27.04
C ARG A 298 0.89 -24.02 -25.65
N ILE A 299 0.88 -22.83 -25.06
CA ILE A 299 1.36 -22.60 -23.69
C ILE A 299 0.51 -23.38 -22.68
N PHE A 300 -0.81 -23.40 -22.85
CA PHE A 300 -1.69 -24.17 -22.00
C PHE A 300 -1.50 -25.68 -22.14
N ASP A 301 -1.16 -26.16 -23.34
CA ASP A 301 -0.79 -27.57 -23.56
C ASP A 301 0.51 -27.93 -22.82
N VAL A 302 1.53 -27.06 -22.88
CA VAL A 302 2.78 -27.21 -22.12
C VAL A 302 2.51 -27.24 -20.61
N LEU A 303 1.61 -26.38 -20.13
CA LEU A 303 1.22 -26.34 -18.72
C LEU A 303 0.41 -27.59 -18.30
N ALA A 304 -0.38 -28.17 -19.21
CA ALA A 304 -1.24 -29.32 -18.92
C ALA A 304 -0.46 -30.63 -18.74
N VAL A 305 0.73 -30.75 -19.33
CA VAL A 305 1.59 -31.94 -19.21
C VAL A 305 2.55 -31.89 -18.01
N GLN A 306 2.61 -30.77 -17.27
CA GLN A 306 3.45 -30.68 -16.09
C GLN A 306 2.83 -31.43 -14.90
N PRO A 307 3.65 -32.11 -14.08
CA PRO A 307 3.15 -32.84 -12.92
C PRO A 307 2.39 -31.91 -11.94
N ASP A 308 1.24 -32.38 -11.45
CA ASP A 308 0.22 -31.68 -10.64
C ASP A 308 0.72 -30.84 -9.44
N ARG A 309 1.97 -31.02 -9.01
CA ARG A 309 2.58 -30.28 -7.89
C ARG A 309 3.13 -28.90 -8.27
N LEU A 310 3.42 -28.65 -9.54
CA LEU A 310 3.98 -27.37 -10.01
C LEU A 310 2.91 -26.44 -10.59
N VAL A 311 1.96 -27.00 -11.34
CA VAL A 311 0.89 -26.27 -12.01
C VAL A 311 -0.42 -26.76 -11.40
N ARG A 312 -1.18 -25.86 -10.76
CA ARG A 312 -2.57 -26.16 -10.38
C ARG A 312 -3.48 -25.53 -11.42
N LYS A 313 -4.24 -26.35 -12.15
CA LYS A 313 -5.25 -25.87 -13.12
C LYS A 313 -6.29 -24.99 -12.42
N GLY A 314 -6.67 -23.91 -13.10
CA GLY A 314 -7.44 -22.75 -12.59
C GLY A 314 -8.83 -23.00 -12.01
N VAL A 315 -9.29 -24.25 -11.89
CA VAL A 315 -10.54 -24.54 -11.16
C VAL A 315 -10.27 -24.75 -9.65
N ALA A 316 -9.08 -25.22 -9.26
CA ALA A 316 -8.79 -25.60 -7.88
C ALA A 316 -8.03 -24.54 -7.05
N LEU A 317 -7.47 -23.48 -7.67
CA LEU A 317 -6.74 -22.40 -6.98
C LEU A 317 -7.59 -21.16 -6.64
N SER A 318 -8.91 -21.33 -6.59
CA SER A 318 -9.91 -20.41 -6.01
C SER A 318 -10.18 -19.13 -6.81
N GLY A 319 -11.47 -18.83 -7.02
CA GLY A 319 -11.93 -17.56 -7.58
C GLY A 319 -11.29 -16.33 -6.92
N ARG A 320 -10.84 -16.41 -5.67
CA ARG A 320 -10.17 -15.33 -4.93
C ARG A 320 -8.86 -14.83 -5.54
N LEU A 321 -8.04 -15.69 -6.15
CA LEU A 321 -6.75 -15.28 -6.74
C LEU A 321 -6.96 -14.56 -8.08
N VAL A 322 -7.86 -15.10 -8.92
CA VAL A 322 -8.29 -14.48 -10.17
C VAL A 322 -9.03 -13.17 -9.87
N GLU A 323 -9.91 -13.15 -8.86
CA GLU A 323 -10.62 -11.96 -8.41
C GLU A 323 -9.69 -10.91 -7.78
N LYS A 324 -8.60 -11.32 -7.12
CA LYS A 324 -7.56 -10.39 -6.65
C LYS A 324 -6.79 -9.78 -7.81
N ALA A 325 -6.38 -10.60 -8.79
CA ALA A 325 -5.74 -10.10 -10.01
C ALA A 325 -6.68 -9.18 -10.81
N ALA A 326 -7.96 -9.55 -10.93
CA ALA A 326 -8.99 -8.75 -11.60
C ALA A 326 -9.29 -7.43 -10.87
N ARG A 327 -9.40 -7.43 -9.53
CA ARG A 327 -9.56 -6.22 -8.71
C ARG A 327 -8.39 -5.25 -8.86
N GLN A 328 -7.20 -5.76 -9.15
CA GLN A 328 -6.02 -4.95 -9.41
C GLN A 328 -5.89 -4.53 -10.89
N GLY A 329 -6.92 -4.79 -11.72
CA GLY A 329 -6.95 -4.47 -13.16
C GLY A 329 -6.03 -5.34 -14.02
N ARG A 330 -5.58 -6.51 -13.52
CA ARG A 330 -4.48 -7.30 -14.10
C ARG A 330 -4.94 -8.42 -15.02
N VAL A 331 -6.18 -8.88 -14.87
CA VAL A 331 -6.81 -9.97 -15.64
C VAL A 331 -8.27 -9.60 -15.86
N ARG A 332 -8.81 -9.77 -17.07
CA ARG A 332 -10.24 -9.52 -17.30
C ARG A 332 -11.06 -10.62 -16.66
N ALA A 333 -12.24 -10.28 -16.13
CA ALA A 333 -13.18 -11.29 -15.66
C ALA A 333 -13.49 -12.28 -16.80
N GLY A 334 -13.21 -13.57 -16.59
CA GLY A 334 -13.42 -14.64 -17.57
C GLY A 334 -12.21 -15.05 -18.42
N GLU A 335 -11.04 -14.44 -18.25
CA GLU A 335 -9.80 -14.86 -18.92
C GLU A 335 -9.33 -16.23 -18.38
N ALA A 336 -8.90 -17.14 -19.25
CA ALA A 336 -8.33 -18.42 -18.82
C ALA A 336 -6.99 -18.17 -18.12
N VAL A 337 -6.85 -18.63 -16.87
CA VAL A 337 -5.65 -18.39 -16.06
C VAL A 337 -4.98 -19.71 -15.68
N GLY A 338 -3.73 -19.86 -16.11
CA GLY A 338 -2.79 -20.81 -15.53
C GLY A 338 -1.95 -20.10 -14.47
N ALA A 339 -1.84 -20.66 -13.26
CA ALA A 339 -1.00 -20.08 -12.23
C ALA A 339 0.00 -21.10 -11.69
N VAL A 340 1.25 -20.67 -11.58
CA VAL A 340 2.30 -21.38 -10.83
C VAL A 340 2.56 -20.54 -9.58
N ALA A 341 2.10 -21.07 -8.44
CA ALA A 341 2.23 -20.42 -7.14
C ALA A 341 2.80 -21.40 -6.12
N VAL A 342 3.62 -20.89 -5.21
CA VAL A 342 4.11 -21.65 -4.06
C VAL A 342 3.16 -21.40 -2.87
N PRO A 343 2.65 -22.45 -2.21
CA PRO A 343 1.92 -22.27 -0.96
C PRO A 343 2.88 -21.72 0.12
N PRO A 344 2.44 -20.74 0.92
CA PRO A 344 3.24 -20.21 2.01
C PRO A 344 3.58 -21.33 3.01
N GLY A 345 4.82 -21.38 3.50
CA GLY A 345 5.16 -22.16 4.70
C GLY A 345 6.12 -23.34 4.58
N ARG A 346 7.22 -23.25 3.80
CA ARG A 346 8.30 -24.26 3.90
C ARG A 346 9.72 -23.73 4.07
N LEU A 347 9.95 -22.43 3.98
CA LEU A 347 11.25 -21.82 4.26
C LEU A 347 11.07 -20.66 5.25
N PRO A 348 11.82 -20.63 6.37
CA PRO A 348 11.88 -19.46 7.25
C PRO A 348 12.28 -18.24 6.42
N GLY A 349 11.53 -17.13 6.53
CA GLY A 349 11.79 -15.90 5.79
C GLY A 349 11.13 -15.78 4.40
N SER A 350 10.42 -16.79 3.92
CA SER A 350 9.67 -16.72 2.64
C SER A 350 8.30 -16.04 2.78
N TYR A 351 8.30 -14.77 3.20
CA TYR A 351 7.09 -13.93 3.23
C TYR A 351 6.89 -13.28 1.86
N GLY A 352 5.83 -13.69 1.16
CA GLY A 352 5.43 -13.13 -0.14
C GLY A 352 5.05 -14.20 -1.16
N TYR A 353 3.81 -14.15 -1.66
CA TYR A 353 3.38 -15.00 -2.76
C TYR A 353 4.13 -14.61 -4.03
N ARG A 354 5.01 -15.49 -4.51
CA ARG A 354 5.60 -15.42 -5.84
C ARG A 354 4.68 -16.17 -6.79
N MET A 355 4.19 -15.47 -7.82
CA MET A 355 3.22 -16.04 -8.75
C MET A 355 3.62 -15.76 -10.21
N LEU A 356 3.59 -16.82 -11.02
CA LEU A 356 3.52 -16.71 -12.48
C LEU A 356 2.06 -16.89 -12.88
N VAL A 357 1.52 -15.94 -13.64
CA VAL A 357 0.15 -15.97 -14.17
C VAL A 357 0.25 -15.98 -15.69
N PHE A 358 -0.26 -17.02 -16.31
CA PHE A 358 -0.38 -17.18 -17.74
C PHE A 358 -1.83 -16.87 -18.11
N THR A 359 -2.04 -15.93 -19.02
CA THR A 359 -3.36 -15.57 -19.52
C THR A 359 -3.52 -15.94 -20.99
N ASP A 360 -4.56 -15.46 -21.67
CA ASP A 360 -4.69 -15.65 -23.12
C ASP A 360 -3.79 -14.71 -23.94
N ARG A 361 -3.09 -13.77 -23.29
CA ARG A 361 -2.31 -12.70 -23.96
C ARG A 361 -0.90 -12.52 -23.46
N ALA A 362 -0.63 -12.85 -22.20
CA ALA A 362 0.63 -12.52 -21.57
C ALA A 362 0.99 -13.46 -20.42
N LEU A 363 2.29 -13.54 -20.19
CA LEU A 363 2.87 -14.00 -18.95
C LEU A 363 3.03 -12.82 -18.00
N TYR A 364 2.56 -12.97 -16.77
CA TYR A 364 2.84 -12.06 -15.67
C TYR A 364 3.68 -12.77 -14.63
N ALA A 365 4.76 -12.15 -14.21
CA ALA A 365 5.51 -12.54 -13.03
C ALA A 365 5.32 -11.48 -11.94
N VAL A 366 4.88 -11.92 -10.78
CA VAL A 366 4.64 -11.05 -9.62
C VAL A 366 5.46 -11.57 -8.45
N THR A 367 6.33 -10.71 -7.93
CA THR A 367 7.10 -10.95 -6.71
C THR A 367 6.85 -9.80 -5.72
N LYS A 368 7.43 -9.87 -4.52
CA LYS A 368 7.45 -8.72 -3.61
C LYS A 368 8.33 -7.55 -4.10
N TYR A 369 9.33 -7.83 -4.94
CA TYR A 369 10.35 -6.85 -5.35
C TYR A 369 10.12 -6.27 -6.75
N GLY A 370 9.20 -6.84 -7.52
CA GLY A 370 9.05 -6.45 -8.91
C GLY A 370 7.91 -7.16 -9.61
N ARG A 371 7.52 -6.57 -10.75
CA ARG A 371 6.46 -7.06 -11.62
C ARG A 371 6.97 -7.06 -13.04
N LEU A 372 6.70 -8.13 -13.76
CA LEU A 372 7.01 -8.23 -15.18
C LEU A 372 5.77 -8.70 -15.92
N ARG A 373 5.44 -7.99 -16.99
CA ARG A 373 4.41 -8.38 -17.95
C ARG A 373 5.12 -8.62 -19.28
N CYS A 374 5.04 -9.84 -19.78
CA CYS A 374 5.57 -10.22 -21.07
C CYS A 374 4.40 -10.63 -21.98
N PRO A 375 3.98 -9.76 -22.92
CA PRO A 375 3.07 -10.17 -23.98
C PRO A 375 3.61 -11.39 -24.72
N TYR A 376 2.74 -12.29 -25.17
CA TYR A 376 3.19 -13.51 -25.84
C TYR A 376 3.98 -13.26 -27.13
N GLY A 377 3.66 -12.20 -27.88
CA GLY A 377 4.48 -11.74 -29.00
C GLY A 377 5.90 -11.29 -28.63
N GLU A 378 6.19 -11.10 -27.34
CA GLU A 378 7.52 -10.72 -26.83
C GLU A 378 8.22 -11.84 -26.04
N LEU A 379 7.63 -13.04 -25.95
CA LEU A 379 8.21 -14.15 -25.18
C LEU A 379 9.60 -14.58 -25.66
N GLY A 380 9.89 -14.45 -26.97
CA GLY A 380 11.23 -14.72 -27.51
C GLY A 380 12.30 -13.72 -27.04
N ARG A 381 11.88 -12.54 -26.54
CA ARG A 381 12.77 -11.54 -25.94
C ARG A 381 12.98 -11.75 -24.44
N LEU A 382 12.09 -12.51 -23.79
CA LEU A 382 12.26 -12.86 -22.39
C LEU A 382 13.55 -13.68 -22.25
N ARG A 383 14.37 -13.37 -21.25
CA ARG A 383 15.54 -14.15 -20.89
C ARG A 383 15.29 -14.76 -19.52
N VAL A 384 15.37 -16.07 -19.44
CA VAL A 384 15.13 -16.84 -18.23
C VAL A 384 16.45 -17.47 -17.79
N THR A 385 17.02 -16.98 -16.69
CA THR A 385 18.30 -17.48 -16.16
C THR A 385 18.14 -18.02 -14.75
N LEU A 386 19.10 -18.84 -14.32
CA LEU A 386 19.19 -19.36 -12.96
C LEU A 386 20.41 -18.77 -12.28
N THR A 387 20.23 -18.19 -11.10
CA THR A 387 21.34 -17.77 -10.23
C THR A 387 21.19 -18.43 -8.87
N SER A 388 22.33 -18.68 -8.21
CA SER A 388 22.36 -19.06 -6.81
C SER A 388 22.72 -17.85 -5.95
N GLU A 389 22.09 -17.73 -4.80
CA GLU A 389 22.33 -16.66 -3.84
C GLU A 389 22.44 -17.27 -2.43
N GLU A 390 23.36 -16.76 -1.62
CA GLU A 390 23.43 -17.11 -0.20
C GLU A 390 22.66 -16.06 0.62
N GLN A 391 21.66 -16.51 1.38
CA GLN A 391 20.92 -15.64 2.29
C GLN A 391 21.17 -16.04 3.73
N HIS A 392 21.31 -15.03 4.58
CA HIS A 392 21.47 -15.23 6.02
C HIS A 392 20.13 -15.68 6.63
N ALA A 393 20.10 -16.89 7.19
CA ALA A 393 18.91 -17.50 7.82
C ALA A 393 18.75 -17.11 9.30
N GLY A 394 19.58 -16.21 9.82
CA GLY A 394 19.68 -15.92 11.25
C GLY A 394 20.64 -16.88 11.97
N HIS A 395 21.04 -16.52 13.20
CA HIS A 395 21.98 -17.30 14.04
C HIS A 395 23.31 -17.68 13.36
N GLY A 396 23.84 -16.81 12.50
CA GLY A 396 25.11 -17.05 11.80
C GLY A 396 25.06 -18.18 10.75
N ARG A 397 23.87 -18.62 10.33
CA ARG A 397 23.73 -19.64 9.28
C ARG A 397 23.39 -18.98 7.94
N PHE A 398 24.05 -19.44 6.88
CA PHE A 398 23.71 -19.10 5.51
C PHE A 398 22.98 -20.28 4.86
N VAL A 399 22.01 -19.97 4.00
CA VAL A 399 21.33 -20.95 3.16
C VAL A 399 21.56 -20.54 1.72
N THR A 400 22.04 -21.47 0.90
CA THR A 400 22.09 -21.26 -0.55
C THR A 400 20.72 -21.54 -1.16
N GLY A 401 20.12 -20.53 -1.77
CA GLY A 401 18.91 -20.66 -2.57
C GLY A 401 19.21 -20.40 -4.04
N TRP A 402 18.25 -20.77 -4.88
CA TRP A 402 18.29 -20.54 -6.32
C TRP A 402 17.11 -19.66 -6.75
N LEU A 403 17.41 -18.64 -7.54
CA LEU A 403 16.49 -17.69 -8.15
C LEU A 403 16.32 -18.05 -9.63
N VAL A 404 15.09 -17.89 -10.16
CA VAL A 404 14.87 -17.80 -11.61
C VAL A 404 14.70 -16.34 -11.96
N ASN A 405 15.62 -15.80 -12.75
CA ASN A 405 15.55 -14.40 -13.17
C ASN A 405 14.82 -14.30 -14.50
N LEU A 406 13.87 -13.39 -14.56
CA LEU A 406 13.08 -13.07 -15.74
C LEU A 406 13.49 -11.68 -16.20
N ARG A 407 14.07 -11.58 -17.40
CA ARG A 407 14.51 -10.30 -17.96
C ARG A 407 13.83 -10.01 -19.30
N LEU A 408 13.16 -8.86 -19.42
CA LEU A 408 12.54 -8.40 -20.67
C LEU A 408 13.18 -7.06 -21.11
N GLY A 409 14.28 -7.12 -21.85
CA GLY A 409 15.05 -5.90 -22.17
C GLY A 409 16.12 -5.58 -21.11
N ALA A 410 16.68 -4.37 -21.16
CA ALA A 410 17.81 -3.98 -20.29
C ALA A 410 17.37 -3.76 -18.83
N ASP A 411 16.20 -3.15 -18.64
CA ASP A 411 15.79 -2.60 -17.34
C ASP A 411 14.72 -3.43 -16.61
N ASP A 412 14.02 -4.34 -17.30
CA ASP A 412 12.96 -5.16 -16.69
C ASP A 412 13.51 -6.49 -16.17
N LEU A 413 14.17 -6.48 -15.00
CA LEU A 413 14.59 -7.69 -14.28
C LEU A 413 13.62 -8.01 -13.13
N VAL A 414 13.10 -9.24 -13.10
CA VAL A 414 12.35 -9.77 -11.96
C VAL A 414 13.00 -11.05 -11.46
N GLU A 415 13.47 -11.01 -10.22
CA GLU A 415 14.04 -12.17 -9.53
C GLU A 415 12.93 -13.02 -8.92
N TYR A 416 12.62 -14.11 -9.61
CA TYR A 416 11.53 -15.01 -9.26
C TYR A 416 12.06 -16.23 -8.51
N GLY A 417 11.98 -16.21 -7.18
CA GLY A 417 12.24 -17.39 -6.36
C GLY A 417 13.25 -17.17 -5.24
N PHE A 418 13.51 -18.25 -4.50
CA PHE A 418 14.65 -18.52 -3.62
C PHE A 418 14.39 -19.95 -3.14
N TRP A 419 14.82 -20.91 -3.94
CA TRP A 419 14.38 -22.30 -3.84
C TRP A 419 15.55 -23.26 -3.72
N GLY A 420 15.25 -24.51 -3.37
CA GLY A 420 16.18 -25.60 -3.65
C GLY A 420 16.41 -25.73 -5.15
N ARG A 421 17.66 -26.03 -5.54
CA ARG A 421 18.13 -26.14 -6.93
C ARG A 421 17.17 -26.92 -7.84
N ALA A 422 16.71 -28.09 -7.39
CA ALA A 422 15.82 -28.96 -8.15
C ALA A 422 14.45 -28.31 -8.48
N TYR A 423 13.91 -27.47 -7.60
CA TYR A 423 12.66 -26.76 -7.88
C TYR A 423 12.89 -25.58 -8.83
N ALA A 424 13.99 -24.84 -8.64
CA ALA A 424 14.39 -23.76 -9.55
C ALA A 424 14.59 -24.25 -10.98
N GLN A 425 15.27 -25.38 -11.15
CA GLN A 425 15.47 -26.03 -12.44
C GLN A 425 14.14 -26.44 -13.12
N ARG A 426 13.14 -26.88 -12.34
CA ARG A 426 11.82 -27.20 -12.91
C ARG A 426 11.06 -25.96 -13.39
N ILE A 427 11.13 -24.86 -12.64
CA ILE A 427 10.52 -23.59 -13.07
C ILE A 427 11.25 -23.03 -14.31
N HIS A 428 12.58 -23.09 -14.32
CA HIS A 428 13.39 -22.68 -15.47
C HIS A 428 13.04 -23.51 -16.72
N ALA A 429 12.96 -24.83 -16.59
CA ALA A 429 12.58 -25.72 -17.69
C ALA A 429 11.16 -25.45 -18.20
N LEU A 430 10.21 -25.22 -17.28
CA LEU A 430 8.84 -24.84 -17.64
C LEU A 430 8.81 -23.55 -18.46
N LEU A 431 9.46 -22.50 -17.98
CA LEU A 431 9.50 -21.21 -18.67
C LEU A 431 10.21 -21.31 -20.01
N SER A 432 11.30 -22.08 -20.09
CA SER A 432 12.00 -22.34 -21.35
C SER A 432 11.10 -23.07 -22.36
N ALA A 433 10.29 -24.04 -21.91
CA ALA A 433 9.33 -24.73 -22.76
C ALA A 433 8.19 -23.80 -23.23
N VAL A 434 7.71 -22.90 -22.35
CA VAL A 434 6.74 -21.85 -22.72
C VAL A 434 7.31 -20.92 -23.80
N GLN A 435 8.58 -20.53 -23.70
CA GLN A 435 9.24 -19.70 -24.70
C GLN A 435 9.35 -20.42 -26.05
N GLY A 436 9.79 -21.68 -26.05
CA GLY A 436 9.86 -22.49 -27.28
C GLY A 436 8.49 -22.67 -27.95
N ALA A 437 7.42 -22.84 -27.16
CA ALA A 437 6.05 -22.95 -27.66
C ALA A 437 5.51 -21.63 -28.26
N ALA A 438 6.08 -20.49 -27.88
CA ALA A 438 5.73 -19.19 -28.46
C ALA A 438 6.49 -18.87 -29.74
N GLU A 439 7.69 -19.45 -29.93
CA GLU A 439 8.54 -19.24 -31.11
C GLU A 439 8.16 -20.12 -32.31
N GLY A 440 7.67 -21.35 -32.07
CA GLY A 440 7.09 -22.22 -33.10
C GLY A 440 5.59 -21.99 -33.24
#